data_AF-I3XR50-F1
#
_entry.id   AF-I3XR50-F1
#
_cell.length_a   1.000
_cell.length_b   1.000
_cell.length_c   1.000
_cell.angle_alpha   90.00
_cell.angle_beta   90.00
_cell.angle_gamma   90.00
#
_symmetry.space_group_name_H-M   'P 1'
#
loop_
_entity.id
_entity.type
_entity.pdbx_description
1 polymer ?
#
loop_
_entity_poly.entity_id
_entity_poly.type
_entity_poly.pdbx_seq_one_letter_code
_entity_poly.pdbx_strand_id
1 'polypeptide(L)' 'MKILFIVPRYYPHIGGVEYVVKSVAERLVKLGYDVAVLAGEPGVERPVEEEIDGVHIVKWPV' A
#
# COMPACT_ATOMS: atom_id res chain seq x y z
N MET A 1 13.31 -4.18 -10.17
CA MET A 1 13.60 -4.15 -8.72
C MET A 1 12.28 -4.29 -7.97
N LYS A 2 12.28 -4.96 -6.81
CA LYS A 2 11.08 -5.14 -5.98
C LYS A 2 11.16 -4.25 -4.73
N ILE A 3 10.08 -3.54 -4.41
CA ILE A 3 10.02 -2.56 -3.32
C ILE A 3 8.78 -2.87 -2.46
N LEU A 4 8.94 -2.93 -1.14
CA LEU A 4 7.85 -3.12 -0.19
C LEU A 4 7.80 -1.93 0.78
N PHE A 5 6.64 -1.27 0.86
CA PHE A 5 6.32 -0.33 1.93
C PHE A 5 5.57 -1.06 3.04
N ILE A 6 5.93 -0.81 4.30
CA ILE A 6 5.19 -1.30 5.47
C ILE A 6 4.72 -0.09 6.26
N VAL A 7 3.41 0.05 6.39
CA VAL A 7 2.77 1.24 6.98
C VAL A 7 1.64 0.83 7.92
N PRO A 8 1.33 1.65 8.96
CA PRO A 8 0.24 1.31 9.87
C PRO A 8 -1.13 1.26 9.18
N ARG A 9 -1.37 2.15 8.21
CA ARG A 9 -2.59 2.24 7.40
C ARG A 9 -2.23 2.69 5.99
N TYR A 10 -3.17 2.51 5.06
CA TYR A 10 -3.06 2.97 3.68
C TYR A 10 -4.43 3.44 3.17
N TYR A 11 -4.51 3.87 1.91
CA TYR A 11 -5.77 4.27 1.30
C TYR A 11 -6.88 3.21 1.52
N PRO A 12 -8.12 3.60 1.89
CA PRO A 12 -8.69 4.95 1.89
C PRO A 12 -8.45 5.77 3.16
N HIS A 13 -7.68 5.28 4.13
CA HIS A 13 -7.33 6.07 5.32
C HIS A 13 -6.54 7.31 4.88
N ILE A 14 -6.99 8.50 5.31
CA ILE A 14 -6.38 9.77 4.93
C ILE A 14 -5.52 10.29 6.07
N GLY A 15 -4.23 10.39 5.82
CA GLY A 15 -3.24 10.99 6.71
C GLY A 15 -1.98 11.37 5.94
N GLY A 16 -1.04 12.02 6.63
CA GLY A 16 0.18 12.53 6.00
C GLY A 16 1.08 11.41 5.47
N VAL A 17 1.24 10.33 6.24
CA VAL A 17 2.07 9.18 5.86
C VAL A 17 1.42 8.43 4.70
N GLU A 18 0.12 8.19 4.78
CA GLU A 18 -0.69 7.49 3.78
C GLU A 18 -0.61 8.21 2.42
N TYR A 19 -0.73 9.54 2.44
CA TYR A 19 -0.59 10.36 1.23
C TYR A 19 0.81 10.26 0.61
N VAL A 20 1.87 10.40 1.42
CA VAL A 20 3.24 10.34 0.92
C VAL A 20 3.55 8.96 0.35
N VAL A 21 3.15 7.90 1.05
CA VAL A 21 3.41 6.51 0.61
C VAL A 21 2.65 6.22 -0.68
N LYS A 22 1.37 6.62 -0.81
CA LYS A 22 0.62 6.51 -2.07
C LYS A 22 1.32 7.23 -3.20
N SER A 23 1.69 8.50 -2.98
CA SER A 23 2.36 9.31 -4.01
C SER A 23 3.69 8.72 -4.47
N VAL A 24 4.50 8.19 -3.55
CA VAL A 24 5.81 7.60 -3.87
C VAL A 24 5.64 6.24 -4.54
N ALA A 25 4.77 5.38 -4.02
CA ALA A 25 4.54 4.04 -4.57
C ALA A 25 4.10 4.11 -6.04
N GLU A 26 3.12 4.95 -6.37
CA GLU A 26 2.64 5.12 -7.74
C GLU A 26 3.70 5.67 -8.69
N ARG A 27 4.54 6.59 -8.22
CA ARG A 27 5.66 7.10 -9.03
C ARG A 27 6.70 6.01 -9.29
N LEU A 28 6.96 5.14 -8.33
CA LEU A 28 7.87 4.01 -8.50
C LEU A 28 7.31 2.97 -9.48
N VAL A 29 6.01 2.68 -9.43
CA VAL A 29 5.33 1.86 -10.43
C VAL A 29 5.49 2.46 -11.83
N LYS A 30 5.28 3.78 -11.99
CA LYS A 30 5.46 4.49 -13.27
C LYS A 30 6.90 4.44 -13.80
N LEU A 31 7.89 4.22 -12.93
CA LEU A 31 9.29 3.98 -13.31
C LEU A 31 9.59 2.52 -13.69
N GLY A 32 8.58 1.65 -13.66
CA GLY A 32 8.70 0.23 -14.02
C GLY A 32 9.15 -0.67 -12.87
N TYR A 33 9.05 -0.20 -11.62
CA TYR A 33 9.33 -1.04 -10.45
C TYR A 33 8.11 -1.86 -10.04
N ASP A 34 8.38 -3.04 -9.47
CA ASP A 34 7.38 -3.89 -8.83
C ASP A 34 7.24 -3.43 -7.37
N VAL A 35 6.10 -2.85 -7.03
CA VAL A 35 5.86 -2.15 -5.76
C VAL A 35 4.68 -2.76 -5.03
N ALA A 36 4.91 -3.13 -3.78
CA ALA A 36 3.88 -3.58 -2.86
C ALA A 36 3.78 -2.70 -1.60
N VAL A 37 2.59 -2.67 -1.00
CA VAL A 37 2.30 -2.00 0.28
C VAL A 37 1.64 -3.00 1.21
N LEU A 38 2.27 -3.28 2.35
CA LEU A 38 1.66 -3.98 3.47
C LEU A 38 1.14 -2.95 4.47
N ALA A 39 -0.18 -2.94 4.69
CA ALA A 39 -0.85 -1.98 5.55
C ALA A 39 -1.72 -2.68 6.59
N GLY A 40 -1.79 -2.16 7.81
CA GLY A 40 -2.79 -2.62 8.78
C GLY A 40 -4.20 -2.18 8.37
N GLU A 41 -5.17 -3.06 8.54
CA GLU A 41 -6.60 -2.77 8.34
C GLU A 41 -7.43 -3.34 9.50
N PRO A 42 -7.95 -2.48 10.39
CA PRO A 42 -8.90 -2.90 11.41
C PRO A 42 -10.20 -3.40 10.76
N GLY A 43 -10.72 -4.52 11.23
CA GLY A 43 -12.02 -5.05 10.79
C GLY A 43 -11.96 -6.03 9.60
N VAL A 44 -10.75 -6.42 9.16
CA VAL A 44 -10.58 -7.62 8.33
C VAL A 44 -10.10 -8.79 9.21
N GLU A 45 -10.67 -9.98 8.99
CA GLU A 45 -10.29 -11.20 9.73
C GLU A 45 -9.14 -11.97 9.06
N ARG A 46 -8.90 -11.70 7.78
CA ARG A 46 -7.86 -12.32 6.96
C ARG A 46 -7.22 -11.28 6.05
N PRO A 47 -5.98 -11.48 5.58
CA PRO A 47 -5.36 -10.59 4.63
C PRO A 47 -6.23 -10.38 3.38
N VAL A 48 -6.35 -9.13 2.96
CA VAL A 48 -7.07 -8.76 1.73
C VAL A 48 -6.06 -8.15 0.77
N GLU A 49 -6.03 -8.67 -0.45
CA GLU A 49 -5.18 -8.16 -1.52
C GLU A 49 -5.99 -7.31 -2.50
N GLU A 50 -5.41 -6.21 -2.94
CA GLU A 50 -5.97 -5.33 -3.96
C GLU A 50 -4.85 -4.71 -4.79
N GLU A 51 -5.19 -4.19 -5.97
CA GLU A 51 -4.26 -3.43 -6.80
C GLU A 51 -4.87 -2.06 -7.08
N ILE A 52 -4.12 -0.99 -6.78
CA ILE A 52 -4.54 0.40 -7.04
C ILE A 52 -3.42 1.10 -7.77
N ASP A 53 -3.72 1.65 -8.95
CA ASP A 53 -2.76 2.40 -9.78
C ASP A 53 -1.44 1.62 -10.05
N GLY A 54 -1.54 0.28 -10.16
CA GLY A 54 -0.43 -0.64 -10.37
C GLY A 54 0.42 -0.95 -9.12
N VAL A 55 0.00 -0.47 -7.95
CA VAL A 55 0.59 -0.82 -6.65
C VAL A 55 -0.17 -2.01 -6.06
N HIS A 56 0.55 -3.09 -5.72
CA HIS A 56 -0.05 -4.23 -5.01
C HIS A 56 -0.19 -3.90 -3.53
N ILE A 57 -1.38 -4.03 -2.98
CA ILE A 57 -1.66 -3.69 -1.58
C ILE A 57 -2.12 -4.95 -0.87
N VAL A 58 -1.56 -5.18 0.31
CA VAL A 58 -1.93 -6.23 1.25
C VAL A 58 -2.41 -5.55 2.53
N LYS A 59 -3.72 -5.63 2.77
CA LYS A 59 -4.37 -5.20 4.00
C LYS A 59 -4.29 -6.33 5.03
N TRP A 60 -3.58 -6.11 6.11
CA TRP A 60 -3.29 -7.08 7.15
C TRP A 60 -4.19 -6.87 8.37
N PRO A 61 -4.80 -7.93 8.94
CA PRO A 61 -5.56 -7.84 10.18
C PRO A 61 -4.72 -7.27 11.33
N VAL A 62 -5.22 -6.22 12.00
CA VAL A 62 -4.60 -5.58 13.17
C VAL A 62 -5.60 -5.30 14.27
#